data_AF-A0A0Q8UUD9-F1
#
_entry.id   AF-A0A0Q8UUD9-F1
#
_cell.length_a   1.000
_cell.length_b   1.000
_cell.length_c   1.000
_cell.angle_alpha   90.00
_cell.angle_beta   90.00
_cell.angle_gamma   90.00
#
_symmetry.space_group_name_H-M   'P 1'
#
loop_
_entity.id
_entity.type
_entity.pdbx_description
1 polymer ?
#
loop_
_entity_poly.entity_id
_entity_poly.type
_entity_poly.pdbx_seq_one_letter_code
_entity_poly.pdbx_strand_id
1 'polypeptide(L)'
;MIVTVAPNPSLDRTIVVDFLKRGAVNRASVSSSEPSGKGVNVAVALNAHGIDVVAVLPVGGFSGFQVVQLLDALGVPHVSVPITGEVRSNISLIEPDAIVTKINEVGPTLSPDEASRLVRAVLNRLDEGDWLVASGTLPAGAVEAIYPSLVRGAQEVGARVAIDTSGEPLDRAIAAGPDLIKPNVSELSDVTGRDIVSLGDVVMAAESLRERGAGAVLASIGPDGAVLVADGGRWHAAAPAIEVVSAVGAGDALLAGFVAAGGAGPEALRTAMGWAASAVQLPGTLSASSAPSIPIDITGDIDFGRKLTAPCRTSDAPDI
;
A
#
# COMPACT_ATOMS: atom_id res chain seq x y z
N MET A 1 -1.36 -7.66 -17.69
CA MET A 1 -2.37 -7.56 -16.62
C MET A 1 -1.67 -7.23 -15.31
N ILE A 2 -2.41 -6.76 -14.29
CA ILE A 2 -1.88 -6.62 -12.92
C ILE A 2 -2.68 -7.52 -11.98
N VAL A 3 -2.01 -8.35 -11.19
CA VAL A 3 -2.62 -9.13 -10.12
C VAL A 3 -2.27 -8.45 -8.80
N THR A 4 -3.25 -8.19 -7.94
CA THR A 4 -2.97 -7.71 -6.58
C THR A 4 -3.30 -8.77 -5.55
N VAL A 5 -2.61 -8.75 -4.41
CA VAL A 5 -2.99 -9.56 -3.26
C VAL A 5 -2.91 -8.75 -1.97
N ALA A 6 -3.97 -8.84 -1.18
CA ALA A 6 -4.03 -8.35 0.19
C ALA A 6 -4.15 -9.56 1.13
N PRO A 7 -3.07 -10.01 1.78
CA PRO A 7 -3.11 -11.18 2.67
C PRO A 7 -3.99 -10.97 3.91
N ASN A 8 -4.21 -9.72 4.32
CA ASN A 8 -5.01 -9.35 5.49
C ASN A 8 -5.99 -8.21 5.14
N PRO A 9 -7.02 -8.48 4.29
CA PRO A 9 -7.98 -7.47 3.88
C PRO A 9 -8.84 -7.03 5.08
N SER A 10 -9.60 -5.96 4.90
CA SER A 10 -10.53 -5.45 5.91
C SER A 10 -11.79 -4.89 5.29
N LEU A 11 -12.85 -4.86 6.09
CA LEU A 11 -13.99 -3.98 5.87
C LEU A 11 -13.75 -2.69 6.65
N ASP A 12 -13.41 -1.60 5.97
CA ASP A 12 -13.19 -0.33 6.64
C ASP A 12 -14.53 0.41 6.77
N ARG A 13 -14.84 0.85 7.99
CA ARG A 13 -16.07 1.54 8.33
C ARG A 13 -15.75 2.95 8.78
N THR A 14 -16.30 3.93 8.08
CA THR A 14 -16.21 5.34 8.49
C THR A 14 -17.51 5.73 9.16
N ILE A 15 -17.42 6.29 10.35
CA ILE A 15 -18.55 6.72 11.15
C ILE A 15 -18.30 8.17 11.58
N VAL A 16 -19.19 9.07 11.17
CA VAL A 16 -19.11 10.49 11.55
C VAL A 16 -19.94 10.70 12.81
N VAL A 17 -19.34 11.30 13.82
CA VAL A 17 -19.97 11.65 15.11
C VAL A 17 -19.67 13.10 15.46
N ASP A 18 -20.57 13.77 16.18
CA ASP A 18 -20.33 15.18 16.57
C ASP A 18 -19.17 15.30 17.57
N PHE A 19 -19.11 14.38 18.53
CA PHE A 19 -18.02 14.27 19.50
C PHE A 19 -17.99 12.87 20.12
N LEU A 20 -16.82 12.25 20.26
CA LEU A 20 -16.67 10.94 20.88
C LEU A 20 -16.81 11.02 22.41
N LYS A 21 -18.01 10.75 22.92
CA LYS A 21 -18.29 10.71 24.36
C LYS A 21 -17.99 9.31 24.94
N ARG A 22 -16.83 9.17 25.58
CA ARG A 22 -16.45 7.94 26.30
C ARG A 22 -17.47 7.60 27.40
N GLY A 23 -17.87 6.34 27.48
CA GLY A 23 -18.87 5.87 28.46
C GLY A 23 -20.32 6.24 28.15
N ALA A 24 -20.59 6.87 27.00
CA ALA A 24 -21.94 7.28 26.60
C ALA A 24 -22.37 6.63 25.27
N VAL A 25 -23.67 6.69 24.98
CA VAL A 25 -24.21 6.34 23.67
C VAL A 25 -23.93 7.47 22.69
N ASN A 26 -23.15 7.16 21.66
CA ASN A 26 -22.87 8.07 20.55
C ASN A 26 -23.80 7.70 19.39
N ARG A 27 -24.32 8.70 18.67
CA ARG A 27 -25.15 8.50 17.48
C ARG A 27 -24.40 9.04 16.27
N ALA A 28 -24.29 8.21 15.24
CA ALA A 28 -23.64 8.60 13.99
C ALA A 28 -24.57 9.50 13.18
N SER A 29 -24.02 10.54 12.56
CA SER A 29 -24.70 11.34 11.54
C SER A 29 -24.58 10.69 10.16
N VAL A 30 -23.44 10.06 9.88
CA VAL A 30 -23.15 9.33 8.65
C VAL A 30 -22.39 8.05 8.98
N SER A 31 -22.67 6.97 8.25
CA SER A 31 -21.85 5.76 8.27
C SER A 31 -21.68 5.20 6.86
N SER A 32 -20.46 4.80 6.52
CA SER A 32 -20.13 4.16 5.24
C SER A 32 -19.21 2.97 5.47
N SER A 33 -19.10 2.10 4.48
CA SER A 33 -18.19 0.95 4.50
C SER A 33 -17.56 0.75 3.14
N GLU A 34 -16.28 0.43 3.13
CA GLU A 34 -15.48 0.25 1.92
C GLU A 34 -14.62 -1.02 2.05
N PRO A 35 -14.38 -1.74 0.92
CA PRO A 35 -13.44 -2.84 0.91
C PRO A 35 -12.03 -2.24 1.02
N SER A 36 -11.22 -2.77 1.93
CA SER A 36 -9.92 -2.18 2.25
C SER A 36 -8.84 -3.24 2.51
N GLY A 37 -7.64 -2.75 2.77
CA GLY A 37 -6.38 -3.49 2.72
C GLY A 37 -5.55 -2.96 1.56
N LYS A 38 -4.25 -2.72 1.79
CA LYS A 38 -3.40 -2.03 0.80
C LYS A 38 -3.48 -2.63 -0.61
N GLY A 39 -3.40 -3.97 -0.75
CA GLY A 39 -3.56 -4.64 -2.05
C GLY A 39 -4.95 -4.51 -2.69
N VAL A 40 -6.00 -4.36 -1.88
CA VAL A 40 -7.37 -4.06 -2.35
C VAL A 40 -7.45 -2.62 -2.85
N ASN A 41 -6.91 -1.65 -2.09
CA ASN A 41 -6.89 -0.25 -2.47
C ASN A 41 -6.12 -0.01 -3.79
N VAL A 42 -4.99 -0.71 -3.98
CA VAL A 42 -4.26 -0.71 -5.25
C VAL A 42 -5.16 -1.21 -6.39
N ALA A 43 -5.89 -2.31 -6.20
CA ALA A 43 -6.78 -2.83 -7.23
C ALA A 43 -7.92 -1.86 -7.58
N VAL A 44 -8.53 -1.25 -6.56
CA VAL A 44 -9.57 -0.23 -6.73
C VAL A 44 -9.02 0.96 -7.54
N ALA A 45 -7.84 1.45 -7.20
CA ALA A 45 -7.20 2.54 -7.93
C ALA A 45 -6.90 2.17 -9.39
N LEU A 46 -6.31 1.01 -9.64
CA LEU A 46 -6.03 0.52 -10.99
C LEU A 46 -7.32 0.41 -11.83
N ASN A 47 -8.36 -0.22 -11.26
CA ASN A 47 -9.64 -0.40 -11.93
C ASN A 47 -10.33 0.94 -12.25
N ALA A 48 -10.30 1.88 -11.32
CA ALA A 48 -10.87 3.22 -11.54
C ALA A 48 -10.20 3.92 -12.74
N HIS A 49 -8.90 3.70 -12.95
CA HIS A 49 -8.15 4.24 -14.09
C HIS A 49 -8.21 3.36 -15.35
N GLY A 50 -9.05 2.33 -15.38
CA GLY A 50 -9.24 1.45 -16.54
C GLY A 50 -8.05 0.53 -16.82
N ILE A 51 -7.19 0.30 -15.83
CA ILE A 51 -6.08 -0.66 -15.93
C ILE A 51 -6.60 -2.06 -15.63
N ASP A 52 -6.26 -3.01 -16.50
CA ASP A 52 -6.65 -4.41 -16.35
C ASP A 52 -6.03 -5.02 -15.09
N VAL A 53 -6.89 -5.36 -14.12
CA VAL A 53 -6.50 -5.79 -12.79
C VAL A 53 -7.41 -6.88 -12.25
N VAL A 54 -6.85 -7.80 -11.47
CA VAL A 54 -7.60 -8.76 -10.64
C VAL A 54 -7.08 -8.77 -9.21
N ALA A 55 -7.97 -8.58 -8.24
CA ALA A 55 -7.64 -8.63 -6.81
C ALA A 55 -7.81 -10.06 -6.26
N VAL A 56 -6.79 -10.60 -5.62
CA VAL A 56 -6.85 -11.90 -4.93
C VAL A 56 -6.83 -11.66 -3.42
N LEU A 57 -7.79 -12.22 -2.69
CA LEU A 57 -7.91 -11.97 -1.26
C LEU A 57 -8.52 -13.16 -0.51
N PRO A 58 -8.10 -13.42 0.75
CA PRO A 58 -8.80 -14.36 1.60
C PRO A 58 -10.17 -13.80 2.01
N VAL A 59 -11.19 -14.65 1.98
CA VAL A 59 -12.57 -14.28 2.28
C VAL A 59 -13.17 -15.28 3.26
N GLY A 60 -13.61 -14.77 4.42
CA GLY A 60 -14.31 -15.56 5.42
C GLY A 60 -15.17 -14.67 6.32
N GLY A 61 -16.17 -15.28 6.95
CA GLY A 61 -17.18 -14.59 7.77
C GLY A 61 -18.12 -13.67 6.98
N PHE A 62 -18.99 -12.97 7.70
CA PHE A 62 -19.94 -12.03 7.10
C PHE A 62 -19.24 -10.80 6.55
N SER A 63 -18.23 -10.31 7.27
CA SER A 63 -17.43 -9.16 6.83
C SER A 63 -16.74 -9.44 5.49
N GLY A 64 -16.23 -10.67 5.29
CA GLY A 64 -15.63 -11.06 4.02
C GLY A 64 -16.62 -11.06 2.85
N PHE A 65 -17.86 -11.51 3.08
CA PHE A 65 -18.93 -11.43 2.08
C PHE A 65 -19.26 -9.97 1.72
N GLN A 66 -19.29 -9.06 2.70
CA GLN A 66 -19.51 -7.63 2.43
C GLN A 66 -18.38 -7.01 1.61
N VAL A 67 -17.13 -7.37 1.88
CA VAL A 67 -15.98 -6.92 1.06
C VAL A 67 -16.17 -7.33 -0.40
N VAL A 68 -16.57 -8.58 -0.66
CA VAL A 68 -16.84 -9.08 -2.03
C VAL A 68 -17.96 -8.28 -2.70
N GLN A 69 -19.09 -8.07 -2.01
CA GLN A 69 -20.20 -7.28 -2.57
C GLN A 69 -19.82 -5.83 -2.90
N LEU A 70 -18.96 -5.22 -2.09
CA LEU A 70 -18.48 -3.87 -2.35
C LEU A 70 -17.51 -3.84 -3.54
N LEU A 71 -16.65 -4.85 -3.69
CA LEU A 71 -15.81 -4.98 -4.88
C LEU A 71 -16.64 -5.18 -6.16
N ASP A 72 -17.69 -5.99 -6.10
CA ASP A 72 -18.65 -6.15 -7.20
C ASP A 72 -19.32 -4.82 -7.56
N ALA A 73 -19.76 -4.05 -6.56
CA ALA A 73 -20.39 -2.75 -6.77
C ALA A 73 -19.42 -1.72 -7.40
N LEU A 74 -18.12 -1.83 -7.11
CA LEU A 74 -17.07 -1.02 -7.72
C LEU A 74 -16.61 -1.55 -9.09
N GLY A 75 -17.11 -2.72 -9.50
CA GLY A 75 -16.73 -3.38 -10.75
C GLY A 75 -15.28 -3.89 -10.76
N VAL A 76 -14.68 -4.15 -9.58
CA VAL A 76 -13.30 -4.63 -9.47
C VAL A 76 -13.27 -6.15 -9.64
N PRO A 77 -12.62 -6.69 -10.69
CA PRO A 77 -12.46 -8.14 -10.85
C PRO A 77 -11.69 -8.73 -9.68
N HIS A 78 -12.17 -9.85 -9.12
CA HIS A 78 -11.53 -10.44 -7.95
C HIS A 78 -11.63 -11.96 -7.89
N VAL A 79 -10.74 -12.57 -7.11
CA VAL A 79 -10.70 -14.00 -6.78
C VAL A 79 -10.73 -14.14 -5.26
N SER A 80 -11.83 -14.69 -4.75
CA SER A 80 -11.98 -15.01 -3.33
C SER A 80 -11.30 -16.34 -3.00
N VAL A 81 -10.46 -16.35 -1.97
CA VAL A 81 -9.85 -17.55 -1.41
C VAL A 81 -10.54 -17.86 -0.08
N PRO A 82 -11.39 -18.90 0.01
CA PRO A 82 -12.13 -19.18 1.23
C PRO A 82 -11.22 -19.49 2.42
N ILE A 83 -11.50 -18.83 3.54
CA ILE A 83 -10.84 -19.05 4.83
C ILE A 83 -11.87 -19.27 5.94
N THR A 84 -11.43 -19.91 7.03
CA THR A 84 -12.26 -20.21 8.19
C THR A 84 -12.49 -18.97 9.06
N GLY A 85 -11.44 -18.15 9.22
CA GLY A 85 -11.49 -16.92 10.02
C GLY A 85 -12.28 -15.80 9.34
N GLU A 86 -12.84 -14.89 10.14
CA GLU A 86 -13.55 -13.71 9.64
C GLU A 86 -12.58 -12.60 9.21
N VAL A 87 -12.84 -11.99 8.06
CA VAL A 87 -12.17 -10.76 7.64
C VAL A 87 -12.44 -9.67 8.69
N ARG A 88 -11.39 -9.01 9.17
CA ARG A 88 -11.52 -7.96 10.20
C ARG A 88 -12.31 -6.75 9.71
N SER A 89 -12.90 -6.01 10.63
CA SER A 89 -13.34 -4.64 10.38
C SER A 89 -12.38 -3.62 10.99
N ASN A 90 -12.15 -2.51 10.30
CA ASN A 90 -11.53 -1.33 10.91
C ASN A 90 -12.59 -0.24 11.02
N ILE A 91 -12.57 0.52 12.10
CA ILE A 91 -13.52 1.61 12.34
C ILE A 91 -12.74 2.91 12.46
N SER A 92 -13.10 3.89 11.63
CA SER A 92 -12.64 5.27 11.74
C SER A 92 -13.80 6.14 12.21
N LEU A 93 -13.69 6.66 13.43
CA LEU A 93 -14.60 7.66 13.98
C LEU A 93 -14.06 9.04 13.59
N ILE A 94 -14.85 9.83 12.87
CA ILE A 94 -14.48 11.17 12.40
C ILE A 94 -15.32 12.20 13.13
N GLU A 95 -14.64 13.17 13.75
CA GLU A 95 -15.23 14.34 14.39
C GLU A 95 -15.17 15.57 13.45
N PRO A 96 -15.99 16.62 13.66
CA PRO A 96 -16.09 17.77 12.74
C PRO A 96 -14.80 18.58 12.58
N ASP A 97 -13.87 18.46 13.53
CA ASP A 97 -12.54 19.08 13.51
C ASP A 97 -11.47 18.22 12.79
N ALA A 98 -11.92 17.21 12.03
CA ALA A 98 -11.10 16.24 11.31
C ALA A 98 -10.21 15.36 12.21
N ILE A 99 -10.48 15.32 13.52
CA ILE A 99 -9.88 14.32 14.41
C ILE A 99 -10.44 12.94 14.04
N VAL A 100 -9.53 11.99 13.85
CA VAL A 100 -9.86 10.60 13.52
C VAL A 100 -9.40 9.68 14.64
N THR A 101 -10.35 8.97 15.26
CA THR A 101 -10.05 7.86 16.16
C THR A 101 -10.20 6.54 15.40
N LYS A 102 -9.11 5.77 15.29
CA LYS A 102 -9.11 4.46 14.61
C LYS A 102 -9.16 3.30 15.60
N ILE A 103 -10.02 2.33 15.33
CA ILE A 103 -10.12 1.04 16.02
C ILE A 103 -9.93 -0.04 14.97
N ASN A 104 -8.79 -0.72 14.98
CA ASN A 104 -8.51 -1.81 14.04
C ASN A 104 -8.76 -3.14 14.76
N GLU A 105 -9.65 -3.97 14.22
CA GLU A 105 -9.85 -5.31 14.76
C GLU A 105 -8.70 -6.23 14.35
N VAL A 106 -8.56 -7.32 15.12
CA VAL A 106 -7.57 -8.35 14.84
C VAL A 106 -7.98 -9.11 13.59
N GLY A 107 -7.04 -9.29 12.66
CA GLY A 107 -7.23 -10.07 11.45
C GLY A 107 -7.49 -11.56 11.74
N PRO A 108 -7.95 -12.32 10.73
CA PRO A 108 -8.09 -13.76 10.87
C PRO A 108 -6.73 -14.42 11.16
N THR A 109 -6.75 -15.65 11.67
CA THR A 109 -5.57 -16.52 11.68
C THR A 109 -5.63 -17.44 10.47
N LEU A 110 -4.60 -17.45 9.63
CA LEU A 110 -4.52 -18.36 8.49
C LEU A 110 -3.77 -19.64 8.87
N SER A 111 -4.40 -20.78 8.55
CA SER A 111 -3.73 -22.08 8.56
C SER A 111 -2.69 -22.19 7.44
N PRO A 112 -1.71 -23.11 7.55
CA PRO A 112 -0.74 -23.35 6.47
C PRO A 112 -1.39 -23.69 5.12
N ASP A 113 -2.51 -24.43 5.12
CA ASP A 113 -3.24 -24.75 3.88
C ASP A 113 -3.91 -23.51 3.28
N GLU A 114 -4.57 -22.69 4.08
CA GLU A 114 -5.19 -21.44 3.62
C GLU A 114 -4.14 -20.47 3.04
N ALA A 115 -3.00 -20.30 3.71
CA ALA A 115 -1.90 -19.50 3.20
C ALA A 115 -1.37 -20.06 1.86
N SER A 116 -1.21 -21.39 1.76
CA SER A 116 -0.77 -22.05 0.52
C SER A 116 -1.80 -21.96 -0.61
N ARG A 117 -3.10 -21.98 -0.29
CA ARG A 117 -4.18 -21.75 -1.26
C ARG A 117 -4.17 -20.31 -1.76
N LEU A 118 -3.93 -19.34 -0.89
CA LEU A 118 -3.82 -17.93 -1.28
C LEU A 118 -2.67 -17.72 -2.25
N VAL A 119 -1.47 -18.22 -1.93
CA VAL A 119 -0.30 -18.14 -2.82
C VAL A 119 -0.60 -18.79 -4.18
N ARG A 120 -1.14 -20.01 -4.19
CA ARG A 120 -1.50 -20.71 -5.45
C ARG A 120 -2.54 -19.94 -6.26
N ALA A 121 -3.56 -19.37 -5.61
CA ALA A 121 -4.59 -18.60 -6.30
C ALA A 121 -4.00 -17.35 -6.99
N VAL A 122 -3.03 -16.69 -6.37
CA VAL A 122 -2.30 -15.57 -6.98
C VAL A 122 -1.48 -16.05 -8.18
N LEU A 123 -0.64 -17.06 -7.99
CA LEU A 123 0.28 -17.53 -9.04
C LEU A 123 -0.46 -18.07 -10.27
N ASN A 124 -1.62 -18.70 -10.09
CA ASN A 124 -2.47 -19.17 -11.19
C ASN A 124 -3.11 -18.05 -12.03
N ARG A 125 -2.97 -16.79 -11.62
CA ARG A 125 -3.48 -15.61 -12.34
C ARG A 125 -2.37 -14.84 -13.05
N LEU A 126 -1.12 -15.24 -12.90
CA LEU A 126 0.01 -14.56 -13.50
C LEU A 126 0.43 -15.23 -14.80
N ASP A 127 0.73 -14.41 -15.80
CA ASP A 127 1.41 -14.79 -17.03
C ASP A 127 2.74 -14.01 -17.17
N GLU A 128 3.57 -14.39 -18.15
CA GLU A 128 4.83 -13.70 -18.44
C GLU A 128 4.59 -12.21 -18.75
N GLY A 129 5.37 -11.32 -18.13
CA GLY A 129 5.28 -9.87 -18.33
C GLY A 129 4.23 -9.15 -17.47
N ASP A 130 3.42 -9.90 -16.70
CA ASP A 130 2.47 -9.31 -15.74
C ASP A 130 3.19 -8.65 -14.56
N TRP A 131 2.42 -7.84 -13.81
CA TRP A 131 2.81 -7.37 -12.48
C TRP A 131 2.01 -8.08 -11.40
N LEU A 132 2.70 -8.54 -10.36
CA LEU A 132 2.13 -8.87 -9.06
C LEU A 132 2.38 -7.70 -8.10
N VAL A 133 1.31 -7.17 -7.49
CA VAL A 133 1.41 -6.25 -6.35
C VAL A 133 0.95 -6.98 -5.08
N ALA A 134 1.89 -7.35 -4.22
CA ALA A 134 1.58 -7.98 -2.93
C ALA A 134 1.78 -6.96 -1.81
N SER A 135 0.69 -6.56 -1.16
CA SER A 135 0.70 -5.41 -0.25
C SER A 135 -0.20 -5.57 0.96
N GLY A 136 0.26 -5.04 2.09
CA GLY A 136 -0.45 -5.04 3.37
C GLY A 136 0.28 -5.82 4.46
N THR A 137 -0.33 -5.87 5.64
CA THR A 137 0.19 -6.70 6.73
C THR A 137 -0.15 -8.17 6.49
N LEU A 138 0.63 -9.07 7.08
CA LEU A 138 0.27 -10.47 7.15
C LEU A 138 -0.69 -10.72 8.33
N PRO A 139 -1.70 -11.59 8.17
CA PRO A 139 -2.56 -12.01 9.29
C PRO A 139 -1.78 -12.87 10.29
N ALA A 140 -2.38 -13.27 11.42
CA ALA A 140 -1.72 -14.20 12.32
C ALA A 140 -1.62 -15.61 11.69
N GLY A 141 -0.69 -16.44 12.17
CA GLY A 141 -0.57 -17.86 11.79
C GLY A 141 0.65 -18.17 10.92
N ALA A 142 0.55 -19.20 10.08
CA ALA A 142 1.68 -19.75 9.32
C ALA A 142 1.88 -19.00 7.98
N VAL A 143 2.11 -17.70 8.07
CA VAL A 143 2.03 -16.77 6.92
C VAL A 143 3.37 -16.17 6.49
N GLU A 144 4.42 -16.45 7.26
CA GLU A 144 5.77 -15.91 7.10
C GLU A 144 6.36 -16.11 5.69
N ALA A 145 5.95 -17.21 5.04
CA ALA A 145 6.40 -17.59 3.72
C ALA A 145 5.58 -16.95 2.58
N ILE A 146 4.49 -16.22 2.84
CA ILE A 146 3.60 -15.69 1.79
C ILE A 146 4.38 -14.80 0.82
N TYR A 147 5.00 -13.71 1.29
CA TYR A 147 5.72 -12.81 0.39
C TYR A 147 6.91 -13.47 -0.30
N PRO A 148 7.81 -14.21 0.39
CA PRO A 148 8.89 -14.91 -0.29
C PRO A 148 8.43 -15.92 -1.34
N SER A 149 7.32 -16.62 -1.11
CA SER A 149 6.77 -17.60 -2.06
C SER A 149 6.12 -16.92 -3.27
N LEU A 150 5.45 -15.79 -3.04
CA LEU A 150 4.90 -14.96 -4.11
C LEU A 150 6.00 -14.38 -4.99
N VAL A 151 7.07 -13.85 -4.40
CA VAL A 151 8.21 -13.29 -5.15
C VAL A 151 8.82 -14.35 -6.06
N ARG A 152 9.23 -15.50 -5.50
CA ARG A 152 9.86 -16.57 -6.28
C ARG A 152 8.93 -17.17 -7.32
N GLY A 153 7.69 -17.48 -6.96
CA GLY A 153 6.73 -18.10 -7.87
C GLY A 153 6.34 -17.19 -9.04
N ALA A 154 6.21 -15.88 -8.81
CA ALA A 154 5.92 -14.93 -9.89
C ALA A 154 7.11 -14.79 -10.85
N GLN A 155 8.35 -14.77 -10.33
CA GLN A 155 9.57 -14.71 -11.14
C GLN A 155 9.76 -15.97 -11.99
N GLU A 156 9.41 -17.16 -11.48
CA GLU A 156 9.42 -18.41 -12.25
C GLU A 156 8.50 -18.36 -13.48
N VAL A 157 7.42 -17.57 -13.41
CA VAL A 157 6.47 -17.33 -14.51
C VAL A 157 6.91 -16.17 -15.42
N GLY A 158 7.94 -15.42 -15.04
CA GLY A 158 8.39 -14.23 -15.77
C GLY A 158 7.56 -12.97 -15.49
N ALA A 159 6.81 -12.96 -14.39
CA ALA A 159 6.11 -11.77 -13.89
C ALA A 159 7.01 -10.94 -12.97
N ARG A 160 6.76 -9.63 -12.91
CA ARG A 160 7.44 -8.69 -12.00
C ARG A 160 6.68 -8.54 -10.70
N VAL A 161 7.39 -8.29 -9.60
CA VAL A 161 6.80 -8.26 -8.25
C VAL A 161 7.09 -6.96 -7.53
N ALA A 162 6.02 -6.30 -7.09
CA ALA A 162 6.06 -5.17 -6.18
C ALA A 162 5.57 -5.56 -4.79
N ILE A 163 6.37 -5.22 -3.76
CA ILE A 163 6.05 -5.48 -2.35
C ILE A 163 5.84 -4.16 -1.59
N ASP A 164 4.75 -4.09 -0.83
CA ASP A 164 4.49 -3.00 0.12
C ASP A 164 4.00 -3.58 1.45
N THR A 165 4.95 -3.82 2.34
CA THR A 165 4.74 -4.31 3.71
C THR A 165 5.78 -3.66 4.62
N SER A 166 5.64 -3.85 5.92
CA SER A 166 6.55 -3.35 6.95
C SER A 166 7.12 -4.49 7.81
N GLY A 167 8.11 -4.17 8.63
CA GLY A 167 8.70 -5.07 9.63
C GLY A 167 9.39 -6.30 9.04
N GLU A 168 9.45 -7.39 9.82
CA GLU A 168 10.06 -8.66 9.40
C GLU A 168 9.54 -9.22 8.06
N PRO A 169 8.24 -9.11 7.70
CA PRO A 169 7.78 -9.47 6.37
C PRO A 169 8.50 -8.75 5.23
N LEU A 170 8.89 -7.48 5.42
CA LEU A 170 9.64 -6.71 4.42
C LEU A 170 11.05 -7.26 4.27
N ASP A 171 11.75 -7.54 5.37
CA ASP A 171 13.10 -8.13 5.33
C ASP A 171 13.13 -9.45 4.56
N ARG A 172 12.16 -10.32 4.84
CA ARG A 172 12.02 -11.62 4.18
C ARG A 172 11.68 -11.47 2.69
N ALA A 173 10.84 -10.51 2.35
CA ALA A 173 10.52 -10.20 0.96
C ALA A 173 11.77 -9.72 0.22
N ILE A 174 12.52 -8.76 0.78
CA ILE A 174 13.76 -8.23 0.18
C ILE A 174 14.76 -9.36 -0.09
N ALA A 175 14.94 -10.28 0.85
CA ALA A 175 15.83 -11.43 0.68
C ALA A 175 15.39 -12.38 -0.46
N ALA A 176 14.11 -12.36 -0.86
CA ALA A 176 13.61 -13.10 -2.02
C ALA A 176 13.82 -12.36 -3.35
N GLY A 177 14.21 -11.08 -3.32
CA GLY A 177 14.62 -10.30 -4.49
C GLY A 177 13.48 -9.74 -5.35
N PRO A 178 12.50 -8.99 -4.82
CA PRO A 178 11.41 -8.42 -5.60
C PRO A 178 11.93 -7.33 -6.56
N ASP A 179 11.24 -7.13 -7.68
CA ASP A 179 11.53 -6.06 -8.64
C ASP A 179 11.37 -4.66 -8.02
N LEU A 180 10.40 -4.50 -7.11
CA LEU A 180 10.11 -3.22 -6.47
C LEU A 180 9.71 -3.41 -5.01
N ILE A 181 10.22 -2.56 -4.14
CA ILE A 181 9.64 -2.33 -2.81
C ILE A 181 9.19 -0.86 -2.66
N LYS A 182 8.12 -0.62 -1.89
CA LYS A 182 7.62 0.74 -1.63
C LYS A 182 7.54 1.09 -0.14
N PRO A 183 8.68 1.29 0.55
CA PRO A 183 8.66 1.73 1.94
C PRO A 183 8.30 3.22 2.06
N ASN A 184 7.75 3.62 3.20
CA ASN A 184 7.69 5.01 3.64
C ASN A 184 8.89 5.39 4.54
N VAL A 185 8.96 6.64 5.01
CA VAL A 185 10.06 7.13 5.86
C VAL A 185 10.24 6.31 7.15
N SER A 186 9.16 5.96 7.85
CA SER A 186 9.24 5.13 9.06
C SER A 186 9.68 3.71 8.74
N GLU A 187 9.14 3.12 7.67
CA GLU A 187 9.50 1.76 7.25
C GLU A 187 10.98 1.70 6.80
N LEU A 188 11.50 2.74 6.15
CA LEU A 188 12.92 2.89 5.83
C LEU A 188 13.78 2.98 7.09
N SER A 189 13.36 3.79 8.05
CA SER A 189 14.06 3.94 9.34
C SER A 189 14.13 2.59 10.07
N ASP A 190 12.99 1.91 10.20
CA ASP A 190 12.86 0.63 10.92
C ASP A 190 13.73 -0.45 10.27
N VAL A 191 13.63 -0.63 8.95
CA VAL A 191 14.30 -1.72 8.23
C VAL A 191 15.81 -1.50 8.09
N THR A 192 16.28 -0.24 8.17
CA THR A 192 17.71 0.09 8.06
C THR A 192 18.36 0.41 9.41
N GLY A 193 17.57 0.65 10.46
CA GLY A 193 18.04 1.11 11.77
C GLY A 193 18.69 2.49 11.72
N ARG A 194 18.23 3.39 10.83
CA ARG A 194 18.84 4.70 10.59
C ARG A 194 17.82 5.83 10.76
N ASP A 195 18.28 6.95 11.28
CA ASP A 195 17.54 8.21 11.20
C ASP A 195 17.36 8.63 9.73
N ILE A 196 16.13 9.00 9.35
CA ILE A 196 15.78 9.49 8.02
C ILE A 196 15.30 10.94 8.16
N VAL A 197 16.22 11.88 8.00
CA VAL A 197 15.97 13.32 8.23
C VAL A 197 16.15 14.19 7.00
N SER A 198 16.66 13.64 5.91
CA SER A 198 16.92 14.33 4.65
C SER A 198 16.66 13.45 3.43
N LEU A 199 16.57 14.07 2.24
CA LEU A 199 16.51 13.32 0.98
C LEU A 199 17.75 12.44 0.79
N GLY A 200 18.92 12.87 1.26
CA GLY A 200 20.13 12.07 1.21
C GLY A 200 20.01 10.78 2.03
N ASP A 201 19.41 10.86 3.22
CA ASP A 201 19.18 9.68 4.08
C ASP A 201 18.22 8.69 3.41
N VAL A 202 17.17 9.19 2.77
CA VAL A 202 16.21 8.37 2.01
C VAL A 202 16.92 7.63 0.88
N VAL A 203 17.75 8.32 0.10
CA VAL A 203 18.52 7.73 -1.00
C VAL A 203 19.50 6.68 -0.48
N MET A 204 20.24 6.96 0.58
CA MET A 204 21.20 6.00 1.17
C MET A 204 20.50 4.76 1.74
N ALA A 205 19.36 4.95 2.42
CA ALA A 205 18.55 3.84 2.92
C ALA A 205 18.02 2.99 1.76
N ALA A 206 17.50 3.63 0.70
CA ALA A 206 17.01 2.95 -0.48
C ALA A 206 18.12 2.14 -1.18
N GLU A 207 19.31 2.69 -1.42
CA GLU A 207 20.43 1.95 -2.01
C GLU A 207 20.83 0.74 -1.14
N SER A 208 20.85 0.90 0.18
CA SER A 208 21.15 -0.23 1.08
C SER A 208 20.12 -1.37 0.96
N LEU A 209 18.84 -1.07 0.73
CA LEU A 209 17.82 -2.11 0.48
C LEU A 209 17.99 -2.77 -0.87
N ARG A 210 18.51 -2.06 -1.87
CA ARG A 210 18.85 -2.65 -3.17
C ARG A 210 20.03 -3.60 -3.08
N GLU A 211 21.07 -3.22 -2.35
CA GLU A 211 22.21 -4.09 -2.03
C GLU A 211 21.79 -5.38 -1.30
N ARG A 212 20.67 -5.34 -0.56
CA ARG A 212 20.09 -6.49 0.15
C ARG A 212 19.19 -7.38 -0.72
N GLY A 213 18.81 -6.95 -1.92
CA GLY A 213 18.09 -7.78 -2.89
C GLY A 213 16.97 -7.08 -3.66
N ALA A 214 16.50 -5.89 -3.26
CA ALA A 214 15.43 -5.21 -3.99
C ALA A 214 15.93 -4.67 -5.35
N GLY A 215 15.20 -4.91 -6.44
CA GLY A 215 15.57 -4.37 -7.76
C GLY A 215 15.50 -2.84 -7.80
N ALA A 216 14.39 -2.28 -7.32
CA ALA A 216 14.15 -0.86 -7.16
C ALA A 216 13.45 -0.54 -5.84
N VAL A 217 13.60 0.70 -5.38
CA VAL A 217 12.94 1.24 -4.19
C VAL A 217 12.18 2.51 -4.55
N LEU A 218 10.86 2.50 -4.34
CA LEU A 218 9.98 3.65 -4.46
C LEU A 218 9.63 4.15 -3.06
N ALA A 219 10.42 5.07 -2.53
CA ALA A 219 10.24 5.61 -1.19
C ALA A 219 9.23 6.76 -1.18
N SER A 220 8.10 6.60 -0.47
CA SER A 220 7.15 7.70 -0.25
C SER A 220 7.60 8.54 0.96
N ILE A 221 7.66 9.86 0.79
CA ILE A 221 8.18 10.80 1.81
C ILE A 221 7.16 11.89 2.19
N GLY A 222 5.87 11.55 2.12
CA GLY A 222 4.78 12.41 2.58
C GLY A 222 4.68 13.71 1.76
N PRO A 223 4.55 14.89 2.40
CA PRO A 223 4.49 16.18 1.71
C PRO A 223 5.72 16.47 0.83
N ASP A 224 6.85 15.80 1.10
CA ASP A 224 8.07 15.97 0.32
C ASP A 224 8.06 15.15 -0.99
N GLY A 225 7.01 14.38 -1.27
CA GLY A 225 6.83 13.62 -2.51
C GLY A 225 7.31 12.18 -2.44
N ALA A 226 8.10 11.74 -3.42
CA ALA A 226 8.62 10.38 -3.52
C ALA A 226 10.02 10.33 -4.15
N VAL A 227 10.84 9.36 -3.73
CA VAL A 227 12.17 9.07 -4.29
C VAL A 227 12.16 7.68 -4.92
N LEU A 228 12.61 7.59 -6.17
CA LEU A 228 12.87 6.32 -6.84
C LEU A 228 14.38 6.09 -6.90
N VAL A 229 14.83 4.90 -6.49
CA VAL A 229 16.21 4.43 -6.69
C VAL A 229 16.16 3.09 -7.42
N ALA A 230 16.86 3.01 -8.57
CA ALA A 230 16.92 1.82 -9.43
C ALA A 230 18.26 1.80 -10.20
N ASP A 231 18.54 0.73 -10.97
CA ASP A 231 19.79 0.62 -11.74
C ASP A 231 20.00 1.77 -12.73
N GLY A 232 18.91 2.32 -13.27
CA GLY A 232 18.94 3.44 -14.21
C GLY A 232 19.18 4.81 -13.58
N GLY A 233 19.24 4.90 -12.25
CA GLY A 233 19.49 6.14 -11.53
C GLY A 233 18.56 6.37 -10.34
N ARG A 234 18.59 7.61 -9.86
CA ARG A 234 17.79 8.10 -8.75
C ARG A 234 17.00 9.33 -9.17
N TRP A 235 15.77 9.42 -8.74
CA TRP A 235 14.90 10.55 -9.03
C TRP A 235 14.09 10.94 -7.81
N HIS A 236 13.91 12.24 -7.62
CA HIS A 236 12.98 12.80 -6.65
C HIS A 236 11.82 13.45 -7.41
N ALA A 237 10.60 13.10 -7.05
CA ALA A 237 9.39 13.73 -7.56
C ALA A 237 8.61 14.41 -6.44
N ALA A 238 8.07 15.59 -6.71
CA ALA A 238 7.22 16.33 -5.78
C ALA A 238 6.02 16.92 -6.51
N ALA A 239 4.88 16.95 -5.82
CA ALA A 239 3.72 17.72 -6.24
C ALA A 239 3.81 19.13 -5.62
N PRO A 240 3.20 20.17 -6.23
CA PRO A 240 3.03 21.46 -5.59
C PRO A 240 2.26 21.33 -4.27
N ALA A 241 2.34 22.35 -3.42
CA ALA A 241 1.52 22.42 -2.23
C ALA A 241 0.03 22.35 -2.61
N ILE A 242 -0.64 21.30 -2.16
CA ILE A 242 -2.05 21.04 -2.39
C ILE A 242 -2.77 20.89 -1.04
N GLU A 243 -4.06 21.20 -1.03
CA GLU A 243 -4.90 20.93 0.14
C GLU A 243 -5.04 19.42 0.32
N VAL A 244 -4.66 18.93 1.51
CA VAL A 244 -4.76 17.52 1.87
C VAL A 244 -6.06 17.31 2.65
N VAL A 245 -6.99 16.58 2.04
CA VAL A 245 -8.23 16.13 2.68
C VAL A 245 -7.96 14.87 3.51
N SER A 246 -7.18 13.93 2.97
CA SER A 246 -6.83 12.67 3.64
C SER A 246 -5.51 12.13 3.12
N ALA A 247 -4.59 11.73 4.00
CA ALA A 247 -3.36 11.02 3.58
C ALA A 247 -3.58 9.51 3.37
N VAL A 248 -4.75 8.99 3.73
CA VAL A 248 -5.07 7.55 3.67
C VAL A 248 -5.15 7.12 2.20
N GLY A 249 -4.53 5.98 1.86
CA GLY A 249 -4.52 5.45 0.49
C GLY A 249 -3.54 6.12 -0.48
N ALA A 250 -2.90 7.24 -0.10
CA ALA A 250 -1.95 7.93 -0.97
C ALA A 250 -0.74 7.06 -1.36
N GLY A 251 -0.25 6.23 -0.42
CA GLY A 251 0.81 5.26 -0.70
C GLY A 251 0.37 4.14 -1.65
N ASP A 252 -0.87 3.67 -1.50
CA ASP A 252 -1.45 2.64 -2.38
C ASP A 252 -1.65 3.20 -3.80
N ALA A 253 -2.13 4.45 -3.91
CA ALA A 253 -2.27 5.17 -5.18
C ALA A 253 -0.91 5.45 -5.84
N LEU A 254 0.12 5.80 -5.06
CA LEU A 254 1.50 5.94 -5.55
C LEU A 254 1.96 4.62 -6.19
N LEU A 255 1.79 3.50 -5.48
CA LEU A 255 2.18 2.18 -6.00
C LEU A 255 1.42 1.84 -7.28
N ALA A 256 0.09 2.01 -7.24
CA ALA A 256 -0.80 1.73 -8.37
C ALA A 256 -0.40 2.53 -9.61
N GLY A 257 -0.17 3.84 -9.48
CA GLY A 257 0.23 4.70 -10.60
C GLY A 257 1.61 4.33 -11.15
N PHE A 258 2.54 3.91 -10.29
CA PHE A 258 3.86 3.47 -10.72
C PHE A 258 3.80 2.21 -11.58
N VAL A 259 3.10 1.17 -11.12
CA VAL A 259 2.97 -0.09 -11.87
C VAL A 259 2.11 0.07 -13.11
N ALA A 260 1.06 0.90 -13.07
CA ALA A 260 0.23 1.23 -14.23
C ALA A 260 1.04 1.88 -15.36
N ALA A 261 2.05 2.68 -15.02
CA ALA A 261 2.95 3.32 -15.97
C ALA A 261 4.15 2.44 -16.38
N GLY A 262 4.09 1.13 -16.11
CA GLY A 262 5.11 0.16 -16.51
C GLY A 262 6.19 -0.12 -15.47
N GLY A 263 6.17 0.59 -14.34
CA GLY A 263 6.97 0.30 -13.15
C GLY A 263 8.47 0.57 -13.28
N ALA A 264 8.88 1.50 -14.15
CA ALA A 264 10.29 1.84 -14.32
C ALA A 264 10.51 3.30 -14.71
N GLY A 265 11.56 3.89 -14.14
CA GLY A 265 12.08 5.19 -14.54
C GLY A 265 11.24 6.41 -14.11
N PRO A 266 11.66 7.62 -14.54
CA PRO A 266 11.11 8.88 -14.07
C PRO A 266 9.66 9.11 -14.50
N GLU A 267 9.22 8.58 -15.64
CA GLU A 267 7.85 8.80 -16.11
C GLU A 267 6.83 7.96 -15.33
N ALA A 268 7.21 6.75 -14.91
CA ALA A 268 6.42 5.97 -13.97
C ALA A 268 6.32 6.67 -12.61
N LEU A 269 7.44 7.26 -12.14
CA LEU A 269 7.44 8.07 -10.91
C LEU A 269 6.54 9.30 -11.03
N ARG A 270 6.53 9.97 -12.18
CA ARG A 270 5.62 11.11 -12.45
C ARG A 270 4.16 10.71 -12.34
N THR A 271 3.79 9.60 -12.99
CA THR A 271 2.40 9.08 -12.96
C THR A 271 2.01 8.69 -11.54
N ALA A 272 2.89 7.96 -10.84
CA ALA A 272 2.72 7.60 -9.44
C ALA A 272 2.43 8.82 -8.56
N MET A 273 3.26 9.87 -8.67
CA MET A 273 3.10 11.08 -7.89
C MET A 273 1.81 11.82 -8.24
N GLY A 274 1.41 11.83 -9.51
CA GLY A 274 0.10 12.35 -9.93
C GLY A 274 -1.06 11.65 -9.24
N TRP A 275 -1.06 10.31 -9.22
CA TRP A 275 -2.12 9.51 -8.59
C TRP A 275 -2.14 9.71 -7.07
N ALA A 276 -0.98 9.73 -6.42
CA ALA A 276 -0.88 9.99 -4.98
C ALA A 276 -1.37 11.40 -4.62
N ALA A 277 -1.01 12.41 -5.41
CA ALA A 277 -1.44 13.79 -5.22
C ALA A 277 -2.96 13.97 -5.44
N SER A 278 -3.54 13.23 -6.37
CA SER A 278 -5.01 13.20 -6.54
C SER A 278 -5.71 12.48 -5.39
N ALA A 279 -5.16 11.36 -4.92
CA ALA A 279 -5.73 10.60 -3.82
C ALA A 279 -5.85 11.43 -2.53
N VAL A 280 -4.86 12.29 -2.24
CA VAL A 280 -4.90 13.09 -1.01
C VAL A 280 -5.97 14.19 -1.00
N GLN A 281 -6.56 14.50 -2.15
CA GLN A 281 -7.64 15.49 -2.29
C GLN A 281 -9.04 14.88 -2.10
N LEU A 282 -9.13 13.57 -1.87
CA LEU A 282 -10.39 12.84 -1.72
C LEU A 282 -10.57 12.34 -0.27
N PRO A 283 -11.82 12.26 0.23
CA PRO A 283 -12.10 11.56 1.47
C PRO A 283 -12.06 10.03 1.25
N GLY A 284 -11.40 9.30 2.16
CA GLY A 284 -11.35 7.83 2.13
C GLY A 284 -10.19 7.26 1.30
N THR A 285 -10.32 5.99 0.89
CA THR A 285 -9.31 5.26 0.10
C THR A 285 -9.67 5.14 -1.39
N LEU A 286 -10.90 5.51 -1.77
CA LEU A 286 -11.40 5.38 -3.14
C LEU A 286 -10.77 6.43 -4.06
N SER A 287 -9.99 5.97 -5.05
CA SER A 287 -9.42 6.84 -6.08
C SER A 287 -10.48 7.27 -7.09
N ALA A 288 -10.43 8.53 -7.53
CA ALA A 288 -11.27 9.04 -8.63
C ALA A 288 -10.44 9.21 -9.89
N SER A 289 -10.92 8.65 -11.01
CA SER A 289 -10.24 8.69 -12.32
C SER A 289 -10.26 10.06 -13.00
N SER A 290 -11.03 11.01 -12.48
CA SER A 290 -11.29 12.31 -13.11
C SER A 290 -10.55 13.48 -12.47
N ALA A 291 -9.50 13.23 -11.68
CA ALA A 291 -8.73 14.31 -11.07
C ALA A 291 -7.97 15.12 -12.15
N PRO A 292 -7.93 16.46 -12.05
CA PRO A 292 -7.17 17.28 -12.98
C PRO A 292 -5.68 16.92 -12.95
N SER A 293 -4.99 17.04 -14.09
CA SER A 293 -3.55 16.79 -14.17
C SER A 293 -2.80 17.74 -13.23
N ILE A 294 -2.22 17.17 -12.17
CA ILE A 294 -1.38 17.90 -11.21
C ILE A 294 0.03 17.98 -11.81
N PRO A 295 0.63 19.17 -11.97
CA PRO A 295 1.99 19.30 -12.46
C PRO A 295 2.93 18.67 -11.42
N ILE A 296 3.77 17.74 -11.86
CA ILE A 296 4.76 17.08 -11.00
C ILE A 296 6.15 17.57 -11.38
N ASP A 297 6.93 17.99 -10.41
CA ASP A 297 8.35 18.27 -10.61
C ASP A 297 9.14 17.00 -10.40
N ILE A 298 10.08 16.70 -11.31
CA ILE A 298 10.98 15.55 -11.18
C ILE A 298 12.41 15.97 -11.48
N THR A 299 13.35 15.54 -10.66
CA THR A 299 14.78 15.80 -10.84
C THR A 299 15.60 14.53 -10.60
N GLY A 300 16.66 14.35 -11.38
CA GLY A 300 17.72 13.36 -11.09
C GLY A 300 18.85 13.94 -10.23
N ASP A 301 18.93 15.27 -10.13
CA ASP A 301 19.88 15.98 -9.28
C ASP A 301 19.20 16.24 -7.92
N ILE A 302 19.35 15.27 -7.02
CA ILE A 302 18.72 15.29 -5.69
C ILE A 302 19.60 16.09 -4.74
N ASP A 303 19.05 17.10 -4.07
CA ASP A 303 19.74 17.79 -2.97
C ASP A 303 19.77 16.90 -1.72
N PHE A 304 20.90 16.23 -1.49
CA PHE A 304 21.11 15.36 -0.33
C PHE A 304 20.99 16.10 1.01
N GLY A 305 21.22 17.42 1.03
CA GLY A 305 21.12 18.25 2.24
C GLY A 305 19.69 18.66 2.60
N ARG A 306 18.74 18.55 1.67
CA ARG A 306 17.35 18.96 1.87
C ARG A 306 16.70 18.15 3.00
N LYS A 307 16.29 18.84 4.06
CA LYS A 307 15.60 18.24 5.20
C LYS A 307 14.17 17.86 4.86
N LEU A 308 13.71 16.74 5.42
CA LEU A 308 12.32 16.31 5.32
C LEU A 308 11.43 17.16 6.23
N THR A 309 10.21 17.42 5.77
CA THR A 309 9.14 18.06 6.52
C THR A 309 8.67 17.18 7.67
N ALA A 310 8.65 15.85 7.46
CA ALA A 310 8.32 14.85 8.46
C ALA A 310 9.48 13.84 8.61
N PRO A 311 10.51 14.16 9.41
CA PRO A 311 11.63 13.26 9.65
C PRO A 311 11.22 12.08 10.54
N CYS A 312 11.95 10.96 10.45
CA CYS A 312 11.85 9.86 11.40
C CYS A 312 13.21 9.63 12.06
N ARG A 313 13.21 9.48 13.38
CA ARG A 313 14.41 9.18 14.18
C ARG A 313 14.20 7.85 14.89
N THR A 314 15.26 7.05 15.00
CA THR A 314 15.20 5.75 15.68
C THR A 314 14.90 5.88 17.17
N SER A 315 15.10 7.07 17.76
CA SER A 315 14.70 7.39 19.14
C SER A 315 13.20 7.58 19.34
N ASP A 316 12.43 7.73 18.25
CA ASP A 316 10.98 7.97 18.28
C ASP A 316 10.17 6.67 18.09
N ALA A 317 10.85 5.52 17.99
CA ALA A 317 10.18 4.22 18.00
C ALA A 317 9.45 4.06 19.35
N PRO A 318 8.13 3.83 19.36
CA PRO A 318 7.43 3.58 20.61
C PRO A 318 8.06 2.35 21.27
N ASP A 319 8.43 2.47 22.55
CA ASP A 319 8.73 1.31 23.39
C ASP A 319 7.54 0.34 23.26
N ILE A 320 7.82 -0.83 22.68
CA ILE A 320 6.86 -1.89 22.33
C ILE A 320 6.12 -2.39 23.57
#